data_AF-A1AKD6-F1
#
_entry.id   AF-A1AKD6-F1
#
_cell.length_a   1.000
_cell.length_b   1.000
_cell.length_c   1.000
_cell.angle_alpha   90.00
_cell.angle_beta   90.00
_cell.angle_gamma   90.00
#
_symmetry.space_group_name_H-M   'P 1'
#
loop_
_entity.id
_entity.type
_entity.pdbx_description
1 polymer ?
#
loop_
_entity_poly.entity_id
_entity_poly.type
_entity_poly.pdbx_seq_one_letter_code
_entity_poly.pdbx_strand_id
1 'polypeptide(L)'
;MTGLEFFIFGLVKAALTGAATGAALALVTIAYLNWDRIVGWLQSRAQVITQGKDRVGFSLVDRLQNGNYRTVYGIINRRSGLLLDGEAVTSRTIDAQTAAEHRNGEILIY
;
A
#
# COMPACT_ATOMS: atom_id res chain seq x y z
N MET A 1 -5.49 8.27 -13.50
CA MET A 1 -5.87 7.13 -12.64
C MET A 1 -6.66 6.11 -13.44
N THR A 2 -6.31 4.83 -13.37
CA THR A 2 -7.01 3.72 -14.05
C THR A 2 -8.14 3.14 -13.19
N GLY A 3 -9.02 2.31 -13.78
CA GLY A 3 -10.11 1.65 -13.02
C GLY A 3 -9.63 0.73 -11.89
N LEU A 4 -8.44 0.12 -12.04
CA LEU A 4 -7.82 -0.71 -11.01
C LEU A 4 -7.32 0.11 -9.82
N GLU A 5 -6.74 1.29 -10.06
CA GLU A 5 -6.28 2.18 -8.99
C GLU A 5 -7.45 2.68 -8.13
N PHE A 6 -8.58 3.06 -8.74
CA PHE A 6 -9.78 3.44 -7.98
C PHE A 6 -10.30 2.30 -7.10
N PHE A 7 -10.27 1.09 -7.62
CA PHE A 7 -10.65 -0.10 -6.89
C PHE A 7 -9.73 -0.34 -5.67
N ILE A 8 -8.41 -0.29 -5.87
CA ILE A 8 -7.42 -0.44 -4.79
C ILE A 8 -7.59 0.64 -3.74
N PHE A 9 -7.77 1.89 -4.17
CA PHE A 9 -7.98 3.01 -3.28
C PHE A 9 -9.21 2.82 -2.39
N GLY A 10 -10.33 2.35 -2.97
CA GLY A 10 -11.55 2.01 -2.24
C GLY A 10 -11.33 0.89 -1.22
N LEU A 11 -10.62 -0.17 -1.61
CA LEU A 11 -10.28 -1.29 -0.72
C LEU A 11 -9.39 -0.86 0.44
N VAL A 12 -8.36 -0.06 0.18
CA VAL A 12 -7.47 0.45 1.21
C VAL A 12 -8.23 1.34 2.19
N LYS A 13 -9.11 2.23 1.70
CA LYS A 13 -9.96 3.03 2.58
C LYS A 13 -10.87 2.16 3.45
N ALA A 14 -11.53 1.16 2.86
CA ALA A 14 -12.40 0.25 3.59
C ALA A 14 -11.63 -0.59 4.63
N ALA A 15 -10.40 -1.03 4.31
CA ALA A 15 -9.53 -1.77 5.22
C ALA A 15 -9.07 -0.89 6.40
N LEU A 16 -8.71 0.37 6.14
CA LEU A 16 -8.33 1.33 7.17
C LEU A 16 -9.49 1.68 8.13
N THR A 17 -10.74 1.61 7.67
CA THR A 17 -11.93 1.81 8.51
C THR A 17 -12.44 0.52 9.15
N GLY A 18 -11.80 -0.63 8.91
CA GLY A 18 -12.25 -1.94 9.42
C GLY A 18 -13.52 -2.49 8.75
N ALA A 19 -13.95 -1.91 7.64
CA ALA A 19 -15.17 -2.31 6.92
C ALA A 19 -14.93 -3.50 5.96
N ALA A 20 -13.66 -3.80 5.64
CA ALA A 20 -13.29 -4.86 4.72
C ALA A 20 -12.06 -5.61 5.26
N THR A 21 -12.23 -6.58 6.16
CA THR A 21 -11.10 -7.39 6.64
C THR A 21 -11.38 -8.88 6.58
N GLY A 22 -10.72 -9.54 5.63
CA GLY A 22 -10.30 -10.95 5.71
C GLY A 22 -8.79 -11.12 6.02
N ALA A 23 -8.07 -10.01 6.21
CA ALA A 23 -6.62 -9.97 6.44
C ALA A 23 -6.23 -8.98 7.55
N ALA A 24 -5.04 -9.19 8.12
CA ALA A 24 -4.43 -8.29 9.10
C ALA A 24 -3.74 -7.11 8.38
N LEU A 25 -4.20 -5.88 8.64
CA LEU A 25 -3.49 -4.66 8.24
C LEU A 25 -2.73 -4.13 9.47
N ALA A 26 -1.40 -4.18 9.42
CA ALA A 26 -0.59 -3.60 10.50
C ALA A 26 -0.57 -2.08 10.41
N LEU A 27 -0.82 -1.38 11.51
CA LEU A 27 -0.71 0.08 11.60
C LEU A 27 0.59 0.46 12.29
N VAL A 28 1.46 1.20 11.61
CA VAL A 28 2.77 1.61 12.13
C VAL A 28 2.94 3.12 12.02
N THR A 29 3.54 3.75 13.03
CA THR A 29 3.90 5.17 13.00
C THR A 29 5.41 5.32 13.09
N ILE A 30 6.02 6.01 12.13
CA ILE A 30 7.47 6.25 12.10
C ILE A 30 7.76 7.73 11.79
N ALA A 31 8.97 8.20 12.06
CA ALA A 31 9.35 9.56 11.70
C ALA A 31 9.56 9.71 10.19
N TYR A 32 10.26 8.77 9.59
CA TYR A 32 10.74 8.81 8.20
C TYR A 32 10.49 7.47 7.52
N LEU A 33 9.82 7.48 6.37
CA LEU A 33 9.63 6.30 5.54
C LEU A 33 10.60 6.31 4.36
N ASN A 34 11.36 5.22 4.19
CA ASN A 34 12.22 5.01 3.04
C ASN A 34 11.62 4.00 2.05
N TRP A 35 12.02 4.12 0.79
CA TRP A 35 11.60 3.22 -0.27
C TRP A 35 12.03 1.77 -0.03
N ASP A 36 13.24 1.57 0.52
CA ASP A 36 13.77 0.25 0.83
C ASP A 36 12.89 -0.54 1.79
N ARG A 37 12.17 0.12 2.71
CA ARG A 37 11.21 -0.56 3.59
C ARG A 37 10.02 -1.09 2.81
N ILE A 38 9.49 -0.31 1.88
CA ILE A 38 8.35 -0.70 1.03
C ILE A 38 8.76 -1.90 0.17
N VAL A 39 9.88 -1.78 -0.55
CA VAL A 39 10.39 -2.83 -1.43
C VAL A 39 10.80 -4.07 -0.63
N GLY A 40 11.52 -3.90 0.48
CA GLY A 40 11.92 -5.00 1.35
C GLY A 40 10.72 -5.76 1.91
N TRP A 41 9.66 -5.06 2.30
CA TRP A 41 8.41 -5.69 2.73
C TRP A 41 7.77 -6.51 1.60
N LEU A 42 7.64 -5.95 0.39
CA LEU A 42 7.08 -6.66 -0.76
C LEU A 42 7.94 -7.86 -1.17
N GLN A 43 9.26 -7.71 -1.19
CA GLN A 43 10.21 -8.78 -1.49
C GLN A 43 10.15 -9.92 -0.48
N SER A 44 10.04 -9.61 0.83
CA SER A 44 9.86 -10.63 1.87
C SER A 44 8.59 -11.48 1.67
N ARG A 45 7.62 -10.97 0.90
CA ARG A 45 6.34 -11.63 0.58
C ARG A 45 6.22 -12.01 -0.88
N ALA A 46 7.32 -12.01 -1.64
CA ALA A 46 7.33 -12.35 -3.05
C ALA A 46 6.68 -13.73 -3.30
N GLN A 47 6.88 -14.69 -2.40
CA GLN A 47 6.23 -16.01 -2.49
C GLN A 47 4.70 -15.93 -2.43
N VAL A 48 4.14 -15.05 -1.59
CA VAL A 48 2.68 -14.88 -1.47
C VAL A 48 2.11 -14.27 -2.75
N ILE A 49 2.84 -13.33 -3.36
CA ILE A 49 2.47 -12.69 -4.64
C ILE A 49 2.50 -13.73 -5.77
N THR A 50 3.60 -14.49 -5.90
CA THR A 50 3.78 -15.43 -7.01
C THR A 50 2.92 -16.69 -6.94
N GLN A 51 2.39 -17.03 -5.77
CA GLN A 51 1.44 -18.15 -5.57
C GLN A 51 0.10 -17.99 -6.30
N GLY A 52 -0.28 -16.78 -6.74
CA GLY A 52 -1.57 -16.56 -7.39
C GLY A 52 -1.49 -15.55 -8.52
N LYS A 53 -1.96 -15.94 -9.72
CA LYS A 53 -1.95 -15.09 -10.93
C LYS A 53 -2.77 -13.79 -10.78
N ASP A 54 -3.70 -13.78 -9.84
CA ASP A 54 -4.54 -12.61 -9.55
C ASP A 54 -4.00 -11.76 -8.40
N ARG A 55 -2.87 -12.14 -7.78
CA ARG A 55 -2.27 -11.40 -6.68
C ARG A 55 -1.27 -10.38 -7.22
N VAL A 56 -1.39 -9.14 -6.75
CA VAL A 56 -0.47 -8.06 -7.14
C VAL A 56 -0.02 -7.31 -5.90
N GLY A 57 1.24 -6.88 -5.92
CA GLY A 57 1.76 -5.94 -4.94
C GLY A 57 1.29 -4.53 -5.26
N PHE A 58 1.07 -3.71 -4.25
CA PHE A 58 0.80 -2.30 -4.44
C PHE A 58 1.46 -1.46 -3.34
N SER A 59 1.64 -0.19 -3.65
CA SER A 59 1.90 0.87 -2.68
C SER A 59 1.01 2.06 -2.97
N LEU A 60 0.57 2.75 -1.93
CA LEU A 60 -0.29 3.92 -1.97
C LEU A 60 0.30 4.95 -1.03
N VAL A 61 0.55 6.17 -1.51
CA VAL A 61 0.96 7.30 -0.69
C VAL A 61 -0.14 8.35 -0.71
N ASP A 62 -0.65 8.70 0.46
CA ASP A 62 -1.64 9.75 0.68
C ASP A 62 -1.05 10.81 1.61
N ARG A 63 -1.32 12.09 1.32
CA ARG A 63 -0.90 13.21 2.16
C ARG A 63 -2.05 13.60 3.08
N LEU A 64 -1.83 13.43 4.38
CA LEU A 64 -2.82 13.74 5.39
C LEU A 64 -2.94 15.26 5.59
N GLN A 65 -4.10 15.70 6.08
CA GLN A 65 -4.41 17.12 6.33
C GLN A 65 -3.43 17.79 7.33
N ASN A 66 -2.84 17.00 8.23
CA ASN A 66 -1.85 17.48 9.20
C ASN A 66 -0.42 17.60 8.61
N GLY A 67 -0.25 17.36 7.32
CA GLY A 67 1.03 17.43 6.62
C GLY A 67 1.85 16.14 6.67
N ASN A 68 1.45 15.14 7.45
CA ASN A 68 2.07 13.82 7.45
C ASN A 68 1.71 13.04 6.18
N TYR A 69 2.45 11.97 5.93
CA TYR A 69 2.17 10.99 4.89
C TYR A 69 1.57 9.74 5.50
N ARG A 70 0.61 9.15 4.82
CA ARG A 70 0.16 7.79 5.04
C ARG A 70 0.55 6.96 3.83
N THR A 71 1.41 5.98 4.05
CA THR A 71 1.79 5.03 3.01
C THR A 71 1.22 3.67 3.34
N VAL A 72 0.44 3.10 2.44
CA VAL A 72 -0.08 1.74 2.56
C VAL A 72 0.55 0.90 1.47
N TYR A 73 1.21 -0.18 1.84
CA TYR A 73 1.72 -1.16 0.88
C TYR A 73 1.25 -2.55 1.27
N GLY A 74 0.97 -3.37 0.27
CA GLY A 74 0.29 -4.63 0.52
C GLY A 74 0.13 -5.50 -0.73
N ILE A 75 -0.61 -6.57 -0.54
CA ILE A 75 -0.94 -7.55 -1.57
C ILE A 75 -2.45 -7.64 -1.66
N ILE A 76 -3.00 -7.45 -2.86
CA ILE A 76 -4.41 -7.67 -3.12
C ILE A 76 -4.59 -8.88 -4.03
N ASN A 77 -5.75 -9.53 -3.93
CA ASN A 77 -6.25 -10.41 -4.96
C ASN A 77 -7.24 -9.64 -5.85
N ARG A 78 -6.87 -9.40 -7.11
CA ARG A 78 -7.65 -8.65 -8.09
C ARG A 78 -8.98 -9.32 -8.43
N ARG A 79 -9.07 -10.65 -8.34
CA ARG A 79 -10.30 -11.41 -8.63
C ARG A 79 -11.30 -11.30 -7.49
N SER A 80 -10.85 -11.53 -6.26
CA SER A 80 -11.74 -11.53 -5.09
C SER A 80 -11.95 -10.14 -4.50
N GLY A 81 -11.12 -9.16 -4.86
CA GLY A 81 -11.15 -7.83 -4.27
C GLY A 81 -10.77 -7.78 -2.81
N LEU A 82 -9.91 -8.69 -2.38
CA LEU A 82 -9.49 -8.76 -0.98
C LEU A 82 -8.06 -8.27 -0.85
N LEU A 83 -7.82 -7.43 0.15
CA LEU A 83 -6.49 -7.21 0.70
C LEU A 83 -6.08 -8.50 1.43
N LEU A 84 -4.98 -9.11 1.03
CA LEU A 84 -4.47 -10.37 1.58
C LEU A 84 -3.49 -10.14 2.73
N ASP A 85 -2.67 -9.09 2.62
CA ASP A 85 -1.73 -8.66 3.64
C ASP A 85 -1.34 -7.20 3.34
N GLY A 86 -0.96 -6.44 4.35
CA GLY A 86 -0.50 -5.08 4.17
C GLY A 86 -0.02 -4.42 5.44
N GLU A 87 0.69 -3.32 5.26
CA GLU A 87 1.09 -2.41 6.31
C GLU A 87 0.71 -0.99 5.93
N ALA A 88 0.11 -0.28 6.87
CA ALA A 88 -0.17 1.15 6.77
C ALA A 88 0.77 1.90 7.71
N VAL A 89 1.65 2.69 7.12
CA VAL A 89 2.66 3.49 7.80
C VAL A 89 2.23 4.95 7.78
N THR A 90 2.12 5.57 8.94
CA THR A 90 2.05 7.04 9.03
C THR A 90 3.44 7.59 9.30
N SER A 91 3.94 8.48 8.44
CA SER A 91 5.24 9.13 8.59
C SER A 91 5.16 10.64 8.51
N ARG A 92 6.11 11.36 9.12
CA ARG A 92 6.20 12.83 8.98
C ARG A 92 6.75 13.20 7.61
N THR A 93 7.65 12.39 7.09
CA THR A 93 8.33 12.59 5.82
C THR A 93 8.53 11.26 5.08
N ILE A 94 8.67 11.37 3.77
CA ILE A 94 9.04 10.28 2.86
C ILE A 94 10.37 10.63 2.18
N ASP A 95 11.13 9.62 1.79
CA ASP A 95 12.38 9.85 1.06
C ASP A 95 12.15 10.33 -0.38
N ALA A 96 13.21 10.85 -0.99
CA ALA A 96 13.15 11.39 -2.36
C ALA A 96 12.76 10.32 -3.38
N GLN A 97 13.13 9.06 -3.14
CA GLN A 97 12.78 7.96 -4.02
C GLN A 97 11.28 7.64 -3.95
N THR A 98 10.70 7.48 -2.76
CA THR A 98 9.25 7.29 -2.58
C THR A 98 8.48 8.46 -3.22
N ALA A 99 8.94 9.70 -3.02
CA ALA A 99 8.33 10.86 -3.65
C ALA A 99 8.45 10.84 -5.19
N ALA A 100 9.57 10.37 -5.73
CA ALA A 100 9.81 10.28 -7.17
C ALA A 100 8.96 9.18 -7.83
N GLU A 101 8.88 8.00 -7.21
CA GLU A 101 8.10 6.86 -7.70
C GLU A 101 6.60 7.20 -7.70
N HIS A 102 6.10 7.88 -6.65
CA HIS A 102 4.70 8.32 -6.56
C HIS A 102 4.43 9.68 -7.23
N ARG A 103 5.39 10.24 -7.99
CA ARG A 103 5.21 11.57 -8.62
C ARG A 103 4.05 11.63 -9.61
N ASN A 104 3.80 10.52 -10.31
CA ASN A 104 2.79 10.43 -11.37
C ASN A 104 1.44 9.89 -10.87
N GLY A 105 1.34 9.53 -9.59
CA GLY A 105 0.12 8.99 -9.01
C GLY A 105 0.30 8.52 -7.58
N GLU A 106 -0.78 8.56 -6.81
CA GLU A 106 -0.80 8.12 -5.40
C GLU A 106 -0.59 6.61 -5.28
N ILE A 107 -0.93 5.82 -6.30
CA ILE A 107 -0.84 4.35 -6.29
C ILE A 107 0.17 3.85 -7.30
N LEU A 108 0.99 2.89 -6.88
CA LEU A 108 1.83 2.05 -7.75
C LEU A 108 1.42 0.59 -7.60
N ILE A 109 1.49 -0.14 -8.71
CA ILE A 109 1.17 -1.57 -8.79
C ILE A 109 2.40 -2.26 -9.37
N TYR A 110 2.80 -3.38 -8.74
CA TYR A 110 3.97 -4.17 -9.09
C TYR A 110 3.57 -5.54 -9.64
#